data_AF-A0A2A4XAD0-F1
#
_entry.id   AF-A0A2A4XAD0-F1
#
_cell.length_a   1.000
_cell.length_b   1.000
_cell.length_c   1.000
_cell.angle_alpha   90.00
_cell.angle_beta   90.00
_cell.angle_gamma   90.00
#
_symmetry.space_group_name_H-M   'P 1'
#
loop_
_entity.id
_entity.type
_entity.pdbx_description
1 polymer ?
#
loop_
_entity_poly.entity_id
_entity_poly.type
_entity_poly.pdbx_seq_one_letter_code
_entity_poly.pdbx_strand_id
1 'polypeptide(L)'
;MCGEKIVNLDTYMKRLRANLWVLAFVGAWLPINLNAAPSLFTVSNVKTGLSGEIYHLDATLEYQFSKGVLTALENGVCLTLVLDIEVYTPSRYLWDEIIATLEQRYEIQYHALSQQFLLRNINSGSQTVFSSLDAALTSLGNIKDVPILDAHLLQKNRHYMVRVRSRLDLASLPVPLQLKAYISTAWWLSSGWYSWDL
;
A
#
# COMPACT_ATOMS: atom_id res chain seq x y z
N MET A 1 -10.89 11.03 -82.76
CA MET A 1 -9.78 10.17 -82.33
C MET A 1 -9.18 10.83 -81.08
N CYS A 2 -9.59 10.49 -79.86
CA CYS A 2 -9.53 9.23 -79.11
C CYS A 2 -8.15 9.01 -78.45
N GLY A 3 -8.14 8.93 -77.11
CA GLY A 3 -7.05 8.49 -76.21
C GLY A 3 -5.85 9.44 -76.13
N GLU A 4 -5.17 9.67 -75.01
CA GLU A 4 -5.07 8.90 -73.77
C GLU A 4 -4.34 9.80 -72.76
N LYS A 5 -5.05 10.33 -71.74
CA LYS A 5 -4.37 10.94 -70.59
C LYS A 5 -4.25 9.89 -69.51
N ILE A 6 -3.08 9.25 -69.48
CA ILE A 6 -2.64 8.34 -68.43
C ILE A 6 -2.53 9.15 -67.14
N VAL A 7 -3.51 9.02 -66.27
CA VAL A 7 -3.44 9.51 -64.89
C VAL A 7 -2.46 8.62 -64.15
N ASN A 8 -1.27 9.11 -63.81
CA ASN A 8 -0.28 8.32 -63.07
C ASN A 8 0.12 8.98 -61.74
N LEU A 9 -0.62 8.55 -60.72
CA LEU A 9 -0.17 8.03 -59.42
C LEU A 9 0.82 8.79 -58.52
N ASP A 10 1.33 9.98 -58.86
CA ASP A 10 2.19 10.73 -57.93
C ASP A 10 1.40 11.55 -56.90
N THR A 11 0.15 11.89 -57.22
CA THR A 11 -0.67 12.81 -56.42
C THR A 11 -1.28 12.14 -55.18
N TYR A 12 -1.34 10.81 -55.13
CA TYR A 12 -2.00 10.09 -54.03
C TYR A 12 -1.06 9.83 -52.84
N MET A 13 0.24 9.60 -53.07
CA MET A 13 1.19 9.28 -52.00
C MET A 13 1.61 10.48 -51.13
N LYS A 14 1.44 11.72 -51.62
CA LYS A 14 1.77 12.93 -50.83
C LYS A 14 0.72 13.32 -49.80
N ARG A 15 -0.53 12.87 -49.94
CA ARG A 15 -1.62 13.19 -48.99
C ARG A 15 -1.64 12.31 -47.74
N LEU A 16 -1.01 11.14 -47.76
CA LEU A 16 -0.99 10.23 -46.60
C LEU A 16 0.10 10.53 -45.56
N ARG A 17 1.18 11.24 -45.92
CA ARG A 17 2.25 11.61 -44.96
C ARG A 17 1.97 12.91 -44.21
N ALA A 18 1.04 13.73 -44.69
CA ALA A 18 0.75 15.05 -44.12
C ALA A 18 -0.24 15.03 -42.94
N ASN A 19 -1.05 13.97 -42.80
CA ASN A 19 -2.06 13.88 -41.73
C ASN A 19 -1.69 12.95 -40.57
N LEU A 20 -0.52 12.30 -40.59
CA LEU A 20 -0.07 11.47 -39.47
C LEU A 20 0.51 12.29 -38.30
N TRP A 21 1.00 13.51 -38.55
CA TRP A 21 1.59 14.37 -37.52
C TRP A 21 0.55 15.13 -36.68
N VAL A 22 -0.68 15.28 -37.18
CA VAL A 22 -1.75 16.01 -36.46
C VAL A 22 -2.43 15.12 -35.42
N LEU A 23 -2.50 13.79 -35.65
CA LEU A 23 -3.06 12.85 -34.67
C LEU A 23 -2.13 12.56 -33.49
N ALA A 24 -0.81 12.72 -33.64
CA ALA A 24 0.15 12.55 -32.55
C ALA A 24 0.19 13.74 -31.57
N PHE A 25 -0.22 14.95 -32.00
CA PHE A 25 -0.14 16.15 -31.17
C PHE A 25 -1.38 16.37 -30.28
N VAL A 26 -2.53 15.78 -30.63
CA VAL A 26 -3.79 15.92 -29.87
C VAL A 26 -3.89 14.91 -28.72
N GLY A 27 -3.18 13.78 -28.77
CA GLY A 27 -3.18 12.77 -27.70
C GLY A 27 -2.31 13.11 -26.47
N ALA A 28 -1.47 14.15 -26.55
CA ALA A 28 -0.45 14.45 -25.54
C ALA A 28 -0.89 15.43 -24.44
N TRP A 29 -2.14 15.92 -24.47
CA TRP A 29 -2.63 16.97 -23.56
C TRP A 29 -3.83 16.54 -22.71
N LEU A 30 -4.06 15.24 -22.52
CA LEU A 30 -4.92 14.80 -21.44
C LEU A 30 -4.05 14.64 -20.18
N PRO A 31 -4.09 15.58 -19.22
CA PRO A 31 -3.54 15.31 -17.91
C PRO A 31 -4.33 14.11 -17.37
N ILE A 32 -3.69 12.94 -17.35
CA ILE A 32 -4.19 11.81 -16.58
C ILE A 32 -4.05 12.26 -15.13
N ASN A 33 -5.12 12.86 -14.62
CA ASN A 33 -5.27 13.11 -13.19
C ASN A 33 -5.50 11.72 -12.57
N LEU A 34 -4.41 11.00 -12.31
CA LEU A 34 -4.38 9.88 -11.40
C LEU A 34 -4.63 10.46 -10.01
N ASN A 35 -5.89 10.73 -9.68
CA ASN A 35 -6.29 10.90 -8.30
C ASN A 35 -5.97 9.57 -7.63
N ALA A 36 -4.89 9.55 -6.85
CA ALA A 36 -4.68 8.49 -5.88
C ALA A 36 -5.97 8.40 -5.06
N ALA A 37 -6.61 7.23 -5.05
CA ALA A 37 -7.76 7.01 -4.21
C ALA A 37 -7.37 7.44 -2.77
N PRO A 38 -8.26 8.15 -2.04
CA PRO A 38 -7.94 8.61 -0.71
C PRO A 38 -7.39 7.45 0.11
N SER A 39 -6.18 7.61 0.65
CA SER A 39 -5.55 6.60 1.50
C SER A 39 -6.43 6.46 2.74
N LEU A 40 -7.10 5.33 2.83
CA LEU A 40 -8.03 5.07 3.92
C LEU A 40 -7.29 4.77 5.24
N PHE A 41 -5.99 4.46 5.17
CA PHE A 41 -5.13 4.35 6.35
C PHE A 41 -4.16 5.52 6.37
N THR A 42 -3.81 5.99 7.56
CA THR A 42 -2.89 7.11 7.74
C THR A 42 -1.91 6.80 8.87
N VAL A 43 -0.64 7.11 8.67
CA VAL A 43 0.38 7.07 9.73
C VAL A 43 0.49 8.49 10.29
N SER A 44 0.18 8.69 11.57
CA SER A 44 0.08 10.03 12.16
C SER A 44 1.30 10.42 13.00
N ASN A 45 1.90 9.46 13.71
CA ASN A 45 3.08 9.71 14.54
C ASN A 45 4.01 8.51 14.46
N VAL A 46 5.31 8.77 14.31
CA VAL A 46 6.33 7.72 14.32
C VAL A 46 7.55 8.19 15.06
N LYS A 47 8.09 7.31 15.91
CA LYS A 47 9.31 7.56 16.67
C LYS A 47 10.16 6.30 16.73
N THR A 48 11.45 6.49 16.55
CA THR A 48 12.47 5.49 16.79
C THR A 48 13.24 5.84 18.05
N GLY A 49 13.57 4.82 18.84
CA GLY A 49 14.35 4.99 20.06
C GLY A 49 15.32 3.83 20.22
N LEU A 50 16.54 4.14 20.67
CA LEU A 50 17.51 3.12 21.03
C LEU A 50 17.30 2.72 22.49
N SER A 51 17.05 1.44 22.75
CA SER A 51 16.94 0.86 24.08
C SER A 51 17.98 -0.25 24.23
N GLY A 52 19.03 0.02 25.01
CA GLY A 52 20.21 -0.84 25.04
C GLY A 52 20.94 -0.84 23.70
N GLU A 53 20.88 -1.96 22.98
CA GLU A 53 21.54 -2.17 21.68
C GLU A 53 20.53 -2.40 20.54
N ILE A 54 19.24 -2.30 20.82
CA ILE A 54 18.16 -2.54 19.85
C ILE A 54 17.42 -1.23 19.60
N TYR A 55 17.17 -0.91 18.33
CA TYR A 55 16.25 0.14 17.93
C TYR A 55 14.82 -0.38 18.02
N HIS A 56 13.96 0.42 18.65
CA HIS A 56 12.55 0.17 18.80
C HIS A 56 11.73 1.23 18.05
N LEU A 57 10.56 0.81 17.58
CA LEU A 57 9.60 1.62 16.86
C LEU A 57 8.32 1.79 17.67
N ASP A 58 7.92 3.04 17.86
CA ASP A 58 6.57 3.44 18.27
C ASP A 58 5.89 4.13 17.09
N ALA A 59 4.67 3.70 16.75
CA ALA A 59 3.90 4.29 15.67
C ALA A 59 2.40 4.36 16.00
N THR A 60 1.77 5.46 15.62
CA THR A 60 0.32 5.62 15.66
C THR A 60 -0.22 5.61 14.24
N LEU A 61 -1.15 4.69 13.98
CA LEU A 61 -1.86 4.55 12.72
C LEU A 61 -3.35 4.73 12.92
N GLU A 62 -3.99 5.38 11.96
CA GLU A 62 -5.43 5.55 11.90
C GLU A 62 -5.99 4.68 10.77
N TYR A 63 -6.92 3.81 11.12
CA TYR A 63 -7.54 2.87 10.19
C TYR A 63 -8.97 3.28 9.85
N GLN A 64 -9.25 3.54 8.59
CA GLN A 64 -10.60 3.69 8.08
C GLN A 64 -10.93 2.53 7.14
N PHE A 65 -11.90 1.68 7.48
CA PHE A 65 -12.30 0.58 6.60
C PHE A 65 -13.31 1.06 5.57
N SER A 66 -13.16 0.59 4.33
CA SER A 66 -14.19 0.81 3.31
C SER A 66 -15.46 0.04 3.67
N LYS A 67 -16.60 0.46 3.11
CA LYS A 67 -17.89 -0.23 3.32
C LYS A 67 -17.81 -1.73 3.00
N GLY A 68 -17.10 -2.11 1.93
CA GLY A 68 -16.98 -3.50 1.53
C GLY A 68 -16.20 -4.35 2.53
N VAL A 69 -15.12 -3.80 3.09
CA VAL A 69 -14.30 -4.46 4.12
C VAL A 69 -15.06 -4.54 5.44
N LEU A 70 -15.76 -3.47 5.84
CA LEU A 70 -16.62 -3.45 7.03
C LEU A 70 -17.71 -4.53 6.95
N THR A 71 -18.46 -4.59 5.85
CA THR A 71 -19.49 -5.62 5.66
C THR A 71 -18.90 -7.03 5.71
N ALA A 72 -17.68 -7.26 5.20
CA ALA A 72 -17.04 -8.56 5.31
C ALA A 72 -16.69 -8.91 6.75
N LEU A 73 -16.13 -7.95 7.50
CA LEU A 73 -15.83 -8.11 8.91
C LEU A 73 -17.09 -8.46 9.72
N GLU A 74 -18.18 -7.72 9.51
CA GLU A 74 -19.48 -7.95 10.17
C GLU A 74 -20.08 -9.33 9.85
N ASN A 75 -19.81 -9.87 8.66
CA ASN A 75 -20.18 -11.23 8.28
C ASN A 75 -19.22 -12.30 8.85
N GLY A 76 -18.31 -11.92 9.75
CA GLY A 76 -17.40 -12.81 10.45
C GLY A 76 -16.15 -13.19 9.66
N VAL A 77 -15.86 -12.52 8.55
CA VAL A 77 -14.64 -12.74 7.78
C VAL A 77 -13.44 -12.23 8.58
N CYS A 78 -12.45 -13.08 8.77
CA CYS A 78 -11.17 -12.71 9.36
C CYS A 78 -10.38 -11.84 8.37
N LEU A 79 -10.03 -10.63 8.79
CA LEU A 79 -9.24 -9.69 8.00
C LEU A 79 -7.83 -9.63 8.56
N THR A 80 -6.82 -9.83 7.70
CA THR A 80 -5.42 -9.72 8.11
C THR A 80 -4.84 -8.39 7.65
N LEU A 81 -4.34 -7.61 8.60
CA LEU A 81 -3.57 -6.40 8.33
C LEU A 81 -2.08 -6.69 8.53
N VAL A 82 -1.27 -6.13 7.64
CA VAL A 82 0.18 -6.26 7.67
C VAL A 82 0.79 -4.89 7.80
N LEU A 83 1.63 -4.73 8.82
CA LEU A 83 2.50 -3.59 9.02
C LEU A 83 3.89 -3.98 8.50
N ASP A 84 4.23 -3.44 7.34
CA ASP A 84 5.56 -3.56 6.74
C ASP A 84 6.45 -2.47 7.33
N ILE A 85 7.62 -2.83 7.84
CA ILE A 85 8.64 -1.92 8.36
C ILE A 85 9.96 -2.24 7.65
N GLU A 86 10.62 -1.22 7.12
CA GLU A 86 11.90 -1.39 6.44
C GLU A 86 12.91 -0.34 6.92
N VAL A 87 14.10 -0.80 7.25
CA VAL A 87 15.26 0.06 7.48
C VAL A 87 16.15 -0.02 6.25
N TYR A 88 16.46 1.12 5.66
CA TYR A 88 17.20 1.20 4.41
C TYR A 88 18.18 2.37 4.40
N THR A 89 19.20 2.26 3.57
CA THR A 89 20.06 3.40 3.23
C THR A 89 19.61 3.95 1.87
N PRO A 90 19.24 5.23 1.78
CA PRO A 90 18.87 5.84 0.51
C PRO A 90 20.09 5.82 -0.43
N SER A 91 19.88 5.28 -1.62
CA SER A 91 20.94 5.21 -2.62
C SER A 91 20.85 6.39 -3.58
N ARG A 92 22.00 6.84 -4.08
CA ARG A 92 22.06 7.78 -5.20
C ARG A 92 21.67 7.13 -6.54
N TYR A 93 21.63 5.81 -6.58
CA TYR A 93 21.17 5.02 -7.72
C TYR A 93 19.68 4.67 -7.57
N LEU A 94 19.07 4.06 -8.59
CA LEU A 94 17.61 3.79 -8.63
C LEU A 94 17.08 2.87 -7.52
N TRP A 95 17.94 2.20 -6.74
CA TRP A 95 17.54 1.16 -5.78
C TRP A 95 18.12 1.44 -4.41
N ASP A 96 17.26 1.53 -3.41
CA ASP A 96 17.62 1.63 -2.00
C ASP A 96 18.26 0.32 -1.50
N GLU A 97 19.24 0.44 -0.59
CA GLU A 97 19.85 -0.72 0.06
C GLU A 97 19.04 -1.05 1.33
N ILE A 98 18.32 -2.17 1.32
CA ILE A 98 17.54 -2.63 2.47
C ILE A 98 18.47 -3.32 3.47
N ILE A 99 18.48 -2.82 4.71
CA ILE A 99 19.31 -3.34 5.81
C ILE A 99 18.50 -4.35 6.63
N ALA A 100 17.23 -4.05 6.88
CA ALA A 100 16.31 -4.96 7.56
C ALA A 100 14.88 -4.76 7.08
N THR A 101 14.11 -5.85 7.11
CA THR A 101 12.69 -5.87 6.84
C THR A 101 12.00 -6.62 7.96
N LEU A 102 10.91 -6.06 8.46
CA LEU A 102 10.07 -6.66 9.48
C LEU A 102 8.60 -6.56 9.06
N GLU A 103 7.87 -7.65 9.23
CA GLU A 103 6.41 -7.68 9.04
C GLU A 103 5.73 -8.01 10.37
N GLN A 104 4.78 -7.17 10.79
CA GLN A 104 3.83 -7.51 11.85
C GLN A 104 2.47 -7.81 11.25
N ARG A 105 1.87 -8.92 11.64
CA ARG A 105 0.57 -9.39 11.13
C ARG A 105 -0.44 -9.40 12.25
N TYR A 106 -1.56 -8.75 11.99
CA TYR A 106 -2.68 -8.66 12.89
C TYR A 106 -3.93 -9.17 12.22
N GLU A 107 -4.70 -9.98 12.92
CA GLU A 107 -6.01 -10.44 12.47
C GLU A 107 -7.09 -9.75 13.28
N ILE A 108 -8.10 -9.25 12.59
CA ILE A 108 -9.33 -8.75 13.20
C ILE A 108 -10.52 -9.56 12.69
N GLN A 109 -11.37 -10.01 13.61
CA GLN A 109 -12.56 -10.78 13.29
C GLN A 109 -13.72 -10.38 14.20
N TYR A 110 -14.93 -10.31 13.65
CA TYR A 110 -16.14 -10.17 14.44
C TYR A 110 -16.74 -11.55 14.78
N HIS A 111 -17.03 -11.78 16.05
CA HIS A 111 -17.67 -12.99 16.53
C HIS A 111 -19.15 -12.74 16.83
N ALA A 112 -20.03 -13.13 15.90
CA ALA A 112 -21.45 -12.77 15.92
C ALA A 112 -22.22 -13.29 17.14
N LEU A 113 -21.86 -14.47 17.68
CA LEU A 113 -22.55 -15.04 18.85
C LEU A 113 -22.28 -14.25 20.13
N SER A 114 -21.06 -13.76 20.31
CA SER A 114 -20.69 -12.95 21.49
C SER A 114 -20.74 -11.44 21.23
N GLN A 115 -20.98 -11.03 19.98
CA GLN A 115 -20.99 -9.64 19.52
C GLN A 115 -19.70 -8.89 19.89
N GLN A 116 -18.57 -9.54 19.67
CA GLN A 116 -17.25 -9.02 20.06
C GLN A 116 -16.29 -9.02 18.88
N PHE A 117 -15.36 -8.07 18.90
CA PHE A 117 -14.22 -8.02 17.98
C PHE A 117 -13.01 -8.69 18.63
N LEU A 118 -12.46 -9.67 17.94
CA LEU A 118 -11.22 -10.34 18.31
C LEU A 118 -10.09 -9.72 17.52
N LEU A 119 -9.06 -9.23 18.21
CA LEU A 119 -7.82 -8.75 17.63
C LEU A 119 -6.69 -9.69 18.05
N ARG A 120 -6.02 -10.29 17.09
CA ARG A 120 -4.92 -11.24 17.33
C ARG A 120 -3.64 -10.72 16.67
N ASN A 121 -2.57 -10.63 17.44
CA ASN A 121 -1.23 -10.42 16.89
C ASN A 121 -0.63 -11.80 16.60
N ILE A 122 -0.33 -12.08 15.33
CA ILE A 122 0.15 -13.39 14.88
C ILE A 122 1.61 -13.59 15.26
N ASN A 123 2.41 -12.53 15.30
CA ASN A 123 3.82 -12.59 15.65
C ASN A 123 4.02 -12.93 17.14
N SER A 124 3.21 -12.36 18.03
CA SER A 124 3.30 -12.61 19.48
C SER A 124 2.34 -13.71 19.99
N GLY A 125 1.32 -14.06 19.21
CA GLY A 125 0.24 -14.95 19.63
C GLY A 125 -0.77 -14.31 20.61
N SER A 126 -0.61 -13.03 20.96
CA SER A 126 -1.53 -12.35 21.88
C SER A 126 -2.88 -12.11 21.22
N GLN A 127 -3.96 -12.31 21.98
CA GLN A 127 -5.32 -12.03 21.54
C GLN A 127 -6.04 -11.14 22.56
N THR A 128 -6.72 -10.12 22.05
CA THR A 128 -7.50 -9.17 22.86
C THR A 128 -8.92 -9.09 22.31
N VAL A 129 -9.90 -8.93 23.20
CA VAL A 129 -11.31 -8.85 22.86
C VAL A 129 -11.82 -7.44 23.11
N PHE A 130 -12.60 -6.91 22.17
CA PHE A 130 -13.18 -5.58 22.22
C PHE A 130 -14.70 -5.63 21.99
N SER A 131 -15.42 -4.73 22.66
CA SER A 131 -16.88 -4.56 22.48
C SER A 131 -17.25 -3.64 21.31
N SER A 132 -16.28 -2.88 20.77
CA SER A 132 -16.49 -2.00 19.62
C SER A 132 -15.36 -2.12 18.60
N LEU A 133 -15.71 -1.92 17.33
CA LEU A 133 -14.73 -1.89 16.25
C LEU A 133 -13.71 -0.76 16.45
N ASP A 134 -14.18 0.42 16.86
CA ASP A 134 -13.34 1.59 17.06
C ASP A 134 -12.26 1.36 18.13
N ALA A 135 -12.60 0.69 19.23
CA ALA A 135 -11.63 0.31 20.26
C ALA A 135 -10.60 -0.70 19.72
N ALA A 136 -11.04 -1.68 18.92
CA ALA A 136 -10.15 -2.65 18.28
C ALA A 136 -9.19 -1.96 17.30
N LEU A 137 -9.69 -1.06 16.46
CA LEU A 137 -8.89 -0.30 15.48
C LEU A 137 -7.92 0.67 16.16
N THR A 138 -8.34 1.33 17.23
CA THR A 138 -7.47 2.19 18.04
C THR A 138 -6.33 1.38 18.67
N SER A 139 -6.63 0.19 19.20
CA SER A 139 -5.59 -0.71 19.75
C SER A 139 -4.67 -1.25 18.66
N LEU A 140 -5.20 -1.60 17.49
CA LEU A 140 -4.43 -2.05 16.33
C LEU A 140 -3.51 -0.93 15.79
N GLY A 141 -3.97 0.32 15.84
CA GLY A 141 -3.22 1.50 15.42
C GLY A 141 -2.12 1.93 16.36
N ASN A 142 -2.12 1.45 17.60
CA ASN A 142 -1.15 1.84 18.62
C ASN A 142 -0.02 0.80 18.67
N ILE A 143 0.99 0.99 17.83
CA ILE A 143 2.17 0.14 17.75
C ILE A 143 3.19 0.68 18.73
N LYS A 144 3.64 -0.18 19.65
CA LYS A 144 4.61 0.20 20.69
C LYS A 144 5.73 -0.80 20.80
N ASP A 145 6.92 -0.27 21.05
CA ASP A 145 8.10 -1.03 21.47
C ASP A 145 8.48 -2.18 20.51
N VAL A 146 8.26 -2.01 19.20
CA VAL A 146 8.56 -3.04 18.22
C VAL A 146 10.07 -3.03 17.91
N PRO A 147 10.82 -4.12 18.17
CA PRO A 147 12.25 -4.17 17.86
C PRO A 147 12.46 -4.24 16.34
N ILE A 148 13.13 -3.24 15.77
CA ILE A 148 13.31 -3.13 14.30
C ILE A 148 14.71 -3.52 13.82
N LEU A 149 15.76 -3.25 14.61
CA LEU A 149 17.15 -3.48 14.19
C LEU A 149 18.12 -3.46 15.37
N ASP A 150 19.14 -4.32 15.35
CA ASP A 150 20.30 -4.25 16.24
C ASP A 150 21.28 -3.16 15.77
N ALA A 151 21.69 -2.27 16.67
CA ALA A 151 22.59 -1.16 16.37
C ALA A 151 23.95 -1.60 15.80
N HIS A 152 24.40 -2.83 16.07
CA HIS A 152 25.65 -3.37 15.52
C HIS A 152 25.59 -3.63 14.01
N LEU A 153 24.40 -3.76 13.45
CA LEU A 153 24.21 -3.92 12.00
C LEU A 153 24.40 -2.59 11.25
N LEU A 154 24.43 -1.46 11.98
CA LEU A 154 24.64 -0.14 11.41
C LEU A 154 26.12 0.20 11.31
N GLN A 155 26.52 0.71 10.14
CA GLN A 155 27.85 1.25 9.92
C GLN A 155 27.91 2.69 10.40
N LYS A 156 29.01 3.03 11.08
CA LYS A 156 29.27 4.41 11.49
C LYS A 156 29.38 5.31 10.26
N ASN A 157 28.88 6.54 10.38
CA ASN A 157 28.92 7.58 9.34
C ASN A 157 28.10 7.26 8.07
N ARG A 158 27.03 6.46 8.20
CA ARG A 158 26.00 6.28 7.16
C ARG A 158 24.67 6.86 7.63
N HIS A 159 23.88 7.31 6.67
CA HIS A 159 22.50 7.76 6.89
C HIS A 159 21.54 6.58 6.68
N TYR A 160 20.64 6.40 7.63
CA TYR A 160 19.63 5.35 7.60
C TYR A 160 18.26 5.99 7.69
N MET A 161 17.35 5.47 6.87
CA MET A 161 15.94 5.84 6.88
C MET A 161 15.13 4.62 7.30
N VAL A 162 14.01 4.88 7.95
CA VAL A 162 13.00 3.88 8.22
C VAL A 162 11.75 4.25 7.44
N ARG A 163 11.08 3.25 6.88
CA ARG A 163 9.75 3.42 6.31
C ARG A 163 8.78 2.39 6.87
N VAL A 164 7.54 2.82 7.05
CA VAL A 164 6.43 2.00 7.53
C VAL A 164 5.25 2.11 6.59
N ARG A 165 4.54 1.00 6.41
CA ARG A 165 3.28 0.96 5.67
C ARG A 165 2.37 -0.08 6.28
N SER A 166 1.11 0.28 6.51
CA SER A 166 0.08 -0.71 6.84
C SER A 166 -0.81 -0.97 5.63
N ARG A 167 -1.20 -2.23 5.44
CA ARG A 167 -2.04 -2.69 4.32
C ARG A 167 -2.94 -3.85 4.72
N LEU A 168 -4.06 -3.99 4.03
CA LEU A 168 -4.88 -5.19 4.10
C LEU A 168 -4.27 -6.30 3.23
N ASP A 169 -4.09 -7.50 3.79
CA ASP A 169 -3.61 -8.66 3.04
C ASP A 169 -4.75 -9.37 2.31
N LEU A 170 -4.84 -9.09 1.01
CA LEU A 170 -5.85 -9.68 0.13
C LEU A 170 -5.68 -11.19 -0.07
N ALA A 171 -4.45 -11.70 0.03
CA ALA A 171 -4.17 -13.12 -0.16
C ALA A 171 -4.66 -13.97 1.03
N SER A 172 -4.84 -13.34 2.20
CA SER A 172 -5.40 -13.99 3.40
C SER A 172 -6.93 -14.13 3.39
N LEU A 173 -7.62 -13.45 2.47
CA LEU A 173 -9.08 -13.48 2.40
C LEU A 173 -9.58 -14.87 1.98
N PRO A 174 -10.81 -15.28 2.34
CA PRO A 174 -11.43 -16.48 1.79
C PRO A 174 -11.46 -16.45 0.26
N VAL A 175 -11.22 -17.59 -0.39
CA VAL A 175 -11.08 -17.71 -1.86
C VAL A 175 -12.18 -16.99 -2.65
N PRO A 176 -13.50 -17.09 -2.30
CA PRO A 176 -14.53 -16.37 -3.03
C PRO A 176 -14.40 -14.84 -2.95
N LEU A 177 -13.89 -14.31 -1.83
CA LEU A 177 -13.66 -12.88 -1.63
C LEU A 177 -12.37 -12.39 -2.28
N GLN A 178 -11.33 -13.23 -2.40
CA GLN A 178 -10.09 -12.87 -3.09
C GLN A 178 -10.39 -12.39 -4.51
N LEU A 179 -11.21 -13.12 -5.26
CA LEU A 179 -11.59 -12.75 -6.63
C LEU A 179 -12.24 -11.36 -6.67
N LYS A 180 -13.14 -11.07 -5.73
CA LYS A 180 -13.80 -9.77 -5.62
C LYS A 180 -12.80 -8.66 -5.24
N ALA A 181 -11.85 -8.96 -4.36
CA ALA A 181 -10.85 -8.01 -3.89
C ALA A 181 -9.84 -7.59 -4.97
N TYR A 182 -9.52 -8.48 -5.92
CA TYR A 182 -8.66 -8.12 -7.05
C TYR A 182 -9.34 -7.22 -8.09
N ILE A 183 -10.67 -7.29 -8.19
CA ILE A 183 -11.44 -6.51 -9.17
C ILE A 183 -11.92 -5.17 -8.57
N SER A 184 -12.02 -5.08 -7.25
CA SER A 184 -12.58 -3.92 -6.56
C SER A 184 -11.53 -3.17 -5.73
N THR A 185 -11.30 -1.91 -6.08
CA THR A 185 -10.39 -0.99 -5.36
C THR A 185 -10.81 -0.74 -3.92
N ALA A 186 -12.06 -1.04 -3.53
CA ALA A 186 -12.53 -0.93 -2.15
C ALA A 186 -11.76 -1.81 -1.16
N TRP A 187 -11.07 -2.85 -1.65
CA TRP A 187 -10.26 -3.75 -0.84
C TRP A 187 -8.80 -3.32 -0.74
N TRP A 188 -8.35 -2.41 -1.62
CA TRP A 188 -6.95 -1.98 -1.69
C TRP A 188 -6.70 -0.90 -0.64
N LEU A 189 -6.77 -1.31 0.63
CA LEU A 189 -6.54 -0.44 1.78
C LEU A 189 -5.04 -0.47 2.12
N SER A 190 -4.42 0.70 2.06
CA SER A 190 -3.01 0.90 2.38
C SER A 190 -2.79 2.34 2.87
N SER A 191 -1.83 2.51 3.77
CA SER A 191 -1.39 3.84 4.21
C SER A 191 -0.42 4.52 3.25
N GLY A 192 0.10 3.76 2.27
CA GLY A 192 1.32 4.15 1.58
C GLY A 192 2.54 4.08 2.49
N TRP A 193 3.73 4.29 1.92
CA TRP A 193 4.97 4.34 2.68
C TRP A 193 5.11 5.71 3.34
N TYR A 194 5.30 5.70 4.66
CA TYR A 194 5.71 6.86 5.43
C TYR A 194 7.16 6.65 5.87
N SER A 195 8.05 7.61 5.58
CA SER A 195 9.49 7.49 5.84
C SER A 195 10.03 8.63 6.70
N TRP A 196 10.98 8.33 7.57
CA TRP A 196 11.69 9.29 8.41
C TRP A 196 13.12 8.81 8.67
N ASP A 197 13.97 9.69 9.21
CA ASP A 197 15.36 9.37 9.57
C ASP A 197 15.42 8.51 10.85
N LEU A 198 16.29 7.48 10.86
CA LEU A 198 16.45 6.56 11.99
C LEU A 198 17.07 7.22 13.24
#